data_AF-A0ABD1D301-F1
#
_entry.id   AF-A0ABD1D301-F1
#
_cell.length_a   1.000
_cell.length_b   1.000
_cell.length_c   1.000
_cell.angle_alpha   90.00
_cell.angle_beta   90.00
_cell.angle_gamma   90.00
#
_symmetry.space_group_name_H-M   'P 1'
#
loop_
_entity.id
_entity.type
_entity.pdbx_description
1 polymer ?
#
loop_
_entity_poly.entity_id
_entity_poly.type
_entity_poly.pdbx_seq_one_letter_code
_entity_poly.pdbx_strand_id
1 'polypeptide(L)'
;MTSGFATVSGTVLAAYISFGAEPAHLITASVMAAPAALCFAKLIYPETEQSKTRSDNIQMEESPDSSVLDAAANGANTATALVLGIIANLIAFVSFIAFLNGVLGWLGSLVGLEDISLENIFGTIFRPLAFVMGVPWDESYYVGKLIGTKTIVNEFVAYQRLGEFITAKVLSPRSSAIATYAICGFANPSSMGIMIGTLSAMVPEKRSVITSVAFRAFITGSIVCFMTASIGGLLMDAKIFNNFGKSIVQEALNSTMV
;
A
#
# COMPACT_ATOMS: atom_id res chain seq x y z
N MET A 1 -6.50 -12.42 -5.76
CA MET A 1 -6.73 -11.67 -4.51
C MET A 1 -5.43 -11.14 -3.92
N THR A 2 -4.48 -11.99 -3.48
CA THR A 2 -3.21 -11.56 -2.87
C THR A 2 -2.49 -10.46 -3.66
N SER A 3 -2.35 -10.62 -4.98
CA SER A 3 -1.74 -9.58 -5.84
C SER A 3 -2.41 -8.23 -5.68
N GLY A 4 -3.74 -8.16 -5.67
CA GLY A 4 -4.46 -6.91 -5.52
C GLY A 4 -4.25 -6.24 -4.16
N PHE A 5 -4.01 -7.01 -3.09
CA PHE A 5 -3.66 -6.46 -1.76
C PHE A 5 -2.18 -6.07 -1.65
N ALA A 6 -1.30 -6.75 -2.39
CA ALA A 6 0.15 -6.52 -2.37
C ALA A 6 0.58 -5.32 -3.24
N THR A 7 -0.25 -4.89 -4.18
CA THR A 7 0.05 -3.80 -5.12
C THR A 7 -0.83 -2.59 -4.87
N VAL A 8 -0.46 -1.46 -5.48
CA VAL A 8 -1.30 -0.26 -5.59
C VAL A 8 -1.68 -0.03 -7.06
N SER A 9 -2.73 0.77 -7.28
CA SER A 9 -3.15 1.19 -8.62
C SER A 9 -2.35 2.39 -9.09
N GLY A 10 -2.07 2.48 -10.39
CA GLY A 10 -1.51 3.67 -11.01
C GLY A 10 -2.38 4.92 -10.82
N THR A 11 -3.71 4.74 -10.69
CA THR A 11 -4.67 5.84 -10.50
C THR A 11 -4.46 6.63 -9.22
N VAL A 12 -3.84 6.03 -8.20
CA VAL A 12 -3.62 6.64 -6.88
C VAL A 12 -2.15 6.97 -6.61
N LEU A 13 -1.26 6.54 -7.51
CA LEU A 13 0.19 6.75 -7.41
C LEU A 13 0.54 8.24 -7.32
N ALA A 14 -0.09 9.06 -8.16
CA ALA A 14 0.12 10.51 -8.18
C ALA A 14 -0.25 11.18 -6.85
N ALA A 15 -1.28 10.67 -6.16
CA ALA A 15 -1.66 11.19 -4.85
C ALA A 15 -0.58 10.88 -3.81
N TYR A 16 -0.03 9.67 -3.79
CA TYR A 16 1.05 9.32 -2.87
C TYR A 16 2.32 10.14 -3.11
N ILE A 17 2.65 10.40 -4.38
CA ILE A 17 3.75 11.29 -4.75
C ILE A 17 3.51 12.70 -4.22
N SER A 18 2.28 13.22 -4.34
CA SER A 18 1.92 14.55 -3.82
C SER A 18 2.04 14.66 -2.30
N PHE A 19 1.91 13.55 -1.57
CA PHE A 19 2.15 13.49 -0.12
C PHE A 19 3.64 13.37 0.24
N GLY A 20 4.55 13.26 -0.73
CA GLY A 20 5.99 13.22 -0.49
C GLY A 20 6.62 11.84 -0.58
N ALA A 21 5.89 10.81 -1.04
CA ALA A 21 6.51 9.53 -1.36
C ALA A 21 7.32 9.62 -2.66
N GLU A 22 8.53 9.08 -2.65
CA GLU A 22 9.42 9.11 -3.81
C GLU A 22 8.86 8.22 -4.95
N PRO A 23 8.60 8.76 -6.15
CA PRO A 23 8.03 8.01 -7.27
C PRO A 23 8.83 6.75 -7.62
N ALA A 24 10.16 6.85 -7.57
CA ALA A 24 11.04 5.74 -7.90
C ALA A 24 10.85 4.55 -6.94
N HIS A 25 10.66 4.79 -5.64
CA HIS A 25 10.38 3.72 -4.68
C HIS A 25 8.99 3.10 -4.91
N LEU A 26 7.97 3.92 -5.21
CA LEU A 26 6.62 3.42 -5.46
C LEU A 26 6.53 2.51 -6.69
N ILE A 27 7.16 2.93 -7.81
CA ILE A 27 7.23 2.13 -9.04
C ILE A 27 8.01 0.85 -8.77
N THR A 28 9.17 0.94 -8.12
CA THR A 28 9.99 -0.22 -7.76
C THR A 28 9.21 -1.21 -6.88
N ALA A 29 8.51 -0.71 -5.86
CA ALA A 29 7.67 -1.53 -4.97
C ALA A 29 6.59 -2.28 -5.75
N SER A 30 5.90 -1.58 -6.67
CA SER A 30 4.82 -2.15 -7.49
C SER A 30 5.33 -3.26 -8.41
N VAL A 31 6.50 -3.05 -9.04
CA VAL A 31 7.13 -4.06 -9.91
C VAL A 31 7.60 -5.27 -9.10
N MET A 32 8.23 -5.05 -7.95
CA MET A 32 8.67 -6.14 -7.06
C MET A 32 7.51 -6.95 -6.47
N ALA A 33 6.38 -6.29 -6.20
CA ALA A 33 5.21 -6.92 -5.61
C ALA A 33 4.55 -7.95 -6.54
N ALA A 34 4.62 -7.81 -7.86
CA ALA A 34 4.01 -8.75 -8.80
C ALA A 34 4.57 -10.20 -8.69
N PRO A 35 5.88 -10.46 -8.85
CA PRO A 35 6.44 -11.79 -8.65
C PRO A 35 6.39 -12.25 -7.19
N ALA A 36 6.57 -11.33 -6.23
CA ALA A 36 6.49 -11.65 -4.81
C ALA A 36 5.07 -12.11 -4.40
N ALA A 37 4.03 -11.46 -4.92
CA ALA A 37 2.65 -11.86 -4.65
C ALA A 37 2.34 -13.26 -5.15
N LEU A 38 2.84 -13.65 -6.32
CA LEU A 38 2.71 -15.02 -6.82
C LEU A 38 3.44 -16.02 -5.93
N CYS A 39 4.69 -15.72 -5.57
CA CYS A 39 5.50 -16.56 -4.69
C CYS A 39 4.82 -16.80 -3.33
N PHE A 40 4.45 -15.74 -2.62
CA PHE A 40 3.83 -15.85 -1.30
C PHE A 40 2.40 -16.38 -1.35
N ALA A 41 1.63 -16.08 -2.40
CA ALA A 41 0.30 -16.67 -2.57
C ALA A 41 0.40 -18.19 -2.75
N LYS A 42 1.35 -18.68 -3.56
CA LYS A 42 1.55 -20.13 -3.78
C LYS A 42 2.25 -20.82 -2.62
N LEU A 43 3.00 -20.11 -1.79
CA LEU A 43 3.54 -20.65 -0.54
C LEU A 43 2.44 -20.86 0.51
N ILE A 44 1.56 -19.87 0.69
CA ILE A 44 0.49 -19.92 1.70
C ILE A 44 -0.73 -20.72 1.23
N TYR A 45 -1.01 -20.72 -0.07
CA TYR A 45 -2.09 -21.50 -0.67
C TYR A 45 -1.61 -22.16 -1.97
N PRO A 46 -0.91 -23.30 -1.86
CA PRO A 46 -0.42 -24.06 -3.00
C PRO A 46 -1.55 -24.54 -3.90
N GLU A 47 -1.27 -24.65 -5.20
CA GLU A 47 -2.23 -25.22 -6.15
C GLU A 47 -2.25 -26.74 -6.03
N THR A 48 -3.44 -27.31 -5.82
CA THR A 48 -3.63 -28.76 -5.73
C THR A 48 -4.43 -29.34 -6.90
N GLU A 49 -5.08 -28.48 -7.68
CA GLU A 49 -5.89 -28.86 -8.83
C GLU A 49 -5.17 -28.54 -10.15
N GLN A 50 -5.63 -29.11 -11.25
CA GLN A 50 -5.14 -28.72 -12.57
C GLN A 50 -5.76 -27.40 -13.00
N SER A 51 -4.92 -26.45 -13.44
CA SER A 51 -5.39 -25.20 -14.02
C SER A 51 -6.25 -25.47 -15.26
N LYS A 52 -7.47 -24.93 -15.25
CA LYS A 52 -8.36 -24.93 -16.43
C LYS A 52 -7.90 -23.95 -17.50
N THR A 53 -7.07 -22.98 -17.13
CA THR A 53 -6.52 -21.96 -18.05
C THR A 53 -5.11 -22.38 -18.48
N ARG A 54 -4.84 -22.30 -19.78
CA ARG A 54 -3.60 -22.63 -20.47
C ARG A 54 -3.32 -21.56 -21.54
N SER A 55 -2.07 -21.46 -22.00
CA SER A 55 -1.68 -20.43 -22.99
C SER A 55 -2.49 -20.46 -24.28
N ASP A 56 -3.08 -21.60 -24.62
CA ASP A 56 -3.90 -21.84 -25.81
C ASP A 56 -5.38 -21.48 -25.64
N ASN A 57 -5.85 -21.17 -24.42
CA ASN A 57 -7.26 -20.89 -24.14
C ASN A 57 -7.53 -19.54 -23.44
N ILE A 58 -6.54 -18.66 -23.37
CA ILE A 58 -6.71 -17.30 -22.87
C ILE A 58 -7.41 -16.47 -23.95
N GLN A 59 -8.66 -16.08 -23.67
CA GLN A 59 -9.36 -15.11 -24.49
C GLN A 59 -9.05 -13.70 -23.97
N MET A 60 -8.46 -12.87 -24.83
CA MET A 60 -8.28 -11.44 -24.55
C MET A 60 -9.62 -10.76 -24.83
N GLU A 61 -10.12 -10.03 -23.85
CA GLU A 61 -11.33 -9.22 -24.02
C GLU A 61 -11.01 -8.03 -24.92
N GLU A 62 -11.79 -7.83 -25.98
CA GLU A 62 -11.63 -6.66 -26.85
C GLU A 62 -12.14 -5.40 -26.13
N SER A 63 -11.47 -4.27 -26.37
CA SER A 63 -11.94 -3.00 -25.85
C SER A 63 -13.30 -2.67 -26.49
N PRO A 64 -14.32 -2.30 -25.70
CA PRO A 64 -15.59 -1.81 -26.22
C PRO A 64 -15.48 -0.38 -26.77
N ASP A 65 -14.35 0.30 -26.58
CA ASP A 65 -14.18 1.71 -26.94
C ASP A 65 -13.92 1.86 -28.45
N SER A 66 -14.63 2.80 -29.06
CA SER A 66 -14.59 3.03 -30.51
C SER A 66 -13.36 3.81 -30.99
N SER A 67 -12.69 4.53 -30.08
CA SER A 67 -11.51 5.35 -30.39
C SER A 67 -10.67 5.64 -29.14
N VAL A 68 -9.45 6.14 -29.33
CA VAL A 68 -8.58 6.60 -28.22
C VAL A 68 -9.25 7.69 -27.38
N LEU A 69 -10.01 8.58 -28.02
CA LEU A 69 -10.73 9.65 -27.32
C LEU A 69 -11.91 9.11 -26.50
N ASP A 70 -12.62 8.12 -27.04
CA ASP A 70 -13.70 7.41 -26.34
C ASP A 70 -13.17 6.68 -25.10
N ALA A 71 -12.07 5.93 -25.25
CA ALA A 71 -11.39 5.28 -24.12
C ALA A 71 -10.92 6.28 -23.05
N ALA A 72 -10.39 7.45 -23.47
CA ALA A 72 -9.99 8.50 -22.54
C ALA A 72 -11.19 9.09 -21.78
N ALA A 73 -12.30 9.34 -22.48
CA ALA A 73 -13.53 9.87 -21.87
C ALA A 73 -14.16 8.85 -20.90
N ASN A 74 -14.24 7.57 -21.29
CA ASN A 74 -14.74 6.49 -20.45
C ASN A 74 -13.86 6.26 -19.22
N GLY A 75 -12.53 6.36 -19.37
CA GLY A 75 -11.58 6.36 -18.26
C GLY A 75 -11.85 7.49 -17.26
N ALA A 76 -12.04 8.73 -17.73
CA ALA A 76 -12.36 9.87 -16.88
C ALA A 76 -13.72 9.71 -16.15
N ASN A 77 -14.74 9.21 -16.84
CA ASN A 77 -16.05 8.92 -16.24
C ASN A 77 -15.95 7.85 -15.14
N THR A 78 -15.22 6.77 -15.40
CA THR A 78 -14.98 5.69 -14.42
C THR A 78 -14.20 6.22 -13.20
N ALA A 79 -13.23 7.11 -13.41
CA ALA A 79 -12.46 7.72 -12.34
C ALA A 79 -13.31 8.58 -11.39
N THR A 80 -14.41 9.17 -11.85
CA THR A 80 -15.25 10.05 -11.02
C THR A 80 -15.81 9.32 -9.80
N ALA A 81 -16.41 8.15 -9.98
CA ALA A 81 -16.93 7.35 -8.88
C ALA A 81 -15.82 6.86 -7.94
N LEU A 82 -14.65 6.50 -8.50
CA LEU A 82 -13.47 6.11 -7.71
C LEU A 82 -12.99 7.25 -6.81
N VAL A 83 -12.81 8.46 -7.36
CA VAL A 83 -12.34 9.64 -6.62
C VAL A 83 -13.35 10.04 -5.53
N LEU A 84 -14.64 10.07 -5.85
CA LEU A 84 -15.69 10.35 -4.86
C LEU A 84 -15.68 9.31 -3.72
N GLY A 85 -15.48 8.04 -4.06
CA GLY A 85 -15.32 6.97 -3.07
C GLY A 85 -14.10 7.20 -2.16
N ILE A 86 -12.95 7.58 -2.71
CA ILE A 86 -11.74 7.89 -1.95
C ILE A 86 -11.97 9.08 -1.01
N ILE A 87 -12.55 10.18 -1.51
CA ILE A 87 -12.83 11.38 -0.70
C ILE A 87 -13.78 11.03 0.46
N ALA A 88 -14.89 10.36 0.16
CA ALA A 88 -15.86 9.96 1.19
C ALA A 88 -15.22 9.03 2.24
N ASN A 89 -14.41 8.07 1.80
CA ASN A 89 -13.70 7.14 2.67
C ASN A 89 -12.68 7.88 3.57
N LEU A 90 -11.92 8.82 3.01
CA LEU A 90 -10.97 9.63 3.78
C LEU A 90 -11.66 10.46 4.85
N ILE A 91 -12.74 11.17 4.51
CA ILE A 91 -13.50 11.97 5.48
C ILE A 91 -14.02 11.05 6.60
N ALA A 92 -14.68 9.96 6.25
CA ALA A 92 -15.26 9.04 7.22
C ALA A 92 -14.22 8.44 8.16
N PHE A 93 -13.11 7.92 7.64
CA PHE A 93 -12.09 7.27 8.45
C PHE A 93 -11.24 8.26 9.26
N VAL A 94 -10.88 9.42 8.71
CA VAL A 94 -10.14 10.44 9.49
C VAL A 94 -10.99 10.91 10.67
N SER A 95 -12.28 11.18 10.44
CA SER A 95 -13.21 11.53 11.51
C SER A 95 -13.41 10.38 12.52
N PHE A 96 -13.51 9.14 12.05
CA PHE A 96 -13.67 7.98 12.92
C PHE A 96 -12.44 7.70 13.79
N ILE A 97 -11.23 7.82 13.22
CA ILE A 97 -9.98 7.70 13.98
C ILE A 97 -9.84 8.83 14.98
N ALA A 98 -10.16 10.07 14.61
CA ALA A 98 -10.19 11.18 15.55
C ALA A 98 -11.16 10.94 16.71
N PHE A 99 -12.34 10.39 16.42
CA PHE A 99 -13.31 9.98 17.44
C PHE A 99 -12.75 8.88 18.36
N LEU A 100 -12.18 7.80 17.80
CA LEU A 100 -11.59 6.72 18.59
C LEU A 100 -10.42 7.20 19.45
N ASN A 101 -9.56 8.07 18.91
CA ASN A 101 -8.48 8.69 19.67
C ASN A 101 -9.03 9.56 20.80
N GLY A 102 -10.13 10.30 20.59
CA GLY A 102 -10.80 11.05 21.64
C GLY A 102 -11.35 10.15 22.76
N VAL A 103 -11.99 9.03 22.40
CA VAL A 103 -12.49 8.04 23.36
C VAL A 103 -11.35 7.36 24.12
N LEU A 104 -10.28 6.96 23.41
CA LEU A 104 -9.09 6.35 24.02
C LEU A 104 -8.36 7.32 24.94
N GLY A 105 -8.22 8.58 24.54
CA GLY A 105 -7.64 9.62 25.40
C GLY A 105 -8.48 9.85 26.66
N TRP A 106 -9.82 9.87 26.52
CA TRP A 106 -10.72 9.96 27.67
C TRP A 106 -10.58 8.74 28.61
N LEU A 107 -10.61 7.52 28.08
CA LEU A 107 -10.41 6.30 28.89
C LEU A 107 -9.01 6.23 29.52
N GLY A 108 -7.97 6.62 28.78
CA GLY A 108 -6.59 6.69 29.26
C GLY A 108 -6.47 7.63 30.45
N SER A 109 -7.11 8.80 30.38
CA SER A 109 -7.11 9.77 31.48
C SER A 109 -7.73 9.22 32.77
N LEU A 110 -8.68 8.27 32.69
CA LEU A 110 -9.29 7.63 33.86
C LEU A 110 -8.36 6.67 34.59
N VAL A 111 -7.36 6.10 33.88
CA VAL A 111 -6.40 5.15 34.44
C VAL A 111 -4.99 5.75 34.60
N GLY A 112 -4.86 7.07 34.42
CA GLY A 112 -3.60 7.80 34.53
C GLY A 112 -2.63 7.57 33.36
N LEU A 113 -3.13 7.10 32.21
CA LEU A 113 -2.34 6.95 30.99
C LEU A 113 -2.60 8.15 30.08
N GLU A 114 -1.58 8.99 29.92
CA GLU A 114 -1.60 10.14 29.02
C GLU A 114 -1.24 9.72 27.58
N ASP A 115 -1.73 10.48 26.60
CA ASP A 115 -1.42 10.32 25.17
C ASP A 115 -1.70 8.93 24.57
N ILE A 116 -2.76 8.24 25.01
CA ILE A 116 -3.22 7.04 24.31
C ILE A 116 -3.91 7.43 23.00
N SER A 117 -3.36 6.95 21.89
CA SER A 117 -3.99 7.02 20.57
C SER A 117 -3.85 5.67 19.87
N LEU A 118 -4.70 5.40 18.89
CA LEU A 118 -4.58 4.22 18.02
C LEU A 118 -3.20 4.19 17.37
N GLU A 119 -2.73 5.32 16.86
CA GLU A 119 -1.40 5.42 16.24
C GLU A 119 -0.31 5.01 17.25
N ASN A 120 -0.38 5.42 18.51
CA ASN A 120 0.61 5.05 19.51
C ASN A 120 0.57 3.55 19.85
N ILE A 121 -0.64 2.98 19.96
CA ILE A 121 -0.83 1.54 20.20
C ILE A 121 -0.22 0.72 19.05
N PHE A 122 -0.62 1.03 17.80
CA PHE A 122 -0.12 0.28 16.65
C PHE A 122 1.34 0.58 16.33
N GLY A 123 1.81 1.80 16.60
CA GLY A 123 3.22 2.15 16.57
C GLY A 123 4.04 1.22 17.45
N THR A 124 3.54 0.89 18.65
CA THR A 124 4.20 -0.03 19.57
C THR A 124 4.10 -1.48 19.10
N ILE A 125 2.92 -1.92 18.66
CA ILE A 125 2.68 -3.30 18.20
C ILE A 125 3.53 -3.64 16.96
N PHE A 126 3.60 -2.73 15.98
CA PHE A 126 4.32 -2.94 14.73
C PHE A 126 5.79 -2.49 14.78
N ARG A 127 6.26 -1.91 15.89
CA ARG A 127 7.66 -1.52 16.06
C ARG A 127 8.64 -2.68 15.81
N PRO A 128 8.45 -3.89 16.38
CA PRO A 128 9.37 -4.99 16.15
C PRO A 128 9.41 -5.41 14.68
N LEU A 129 8.26 -5.35 14.00
CA LEU A 129 8.17 -5.65 12.58
C LEU A 129 8.96 -4.63 11.76
N ALA A 130 8.80 -3.33 12.03
CA ALA A 130 9.58 -2.28 11.38
C ALA A 130 11.09 -2.45 11.60
N PHE A 131 11.51 -2.82 12.80
CA PHE A 131 12.90 -3.09 13.12
C PHE A 131 13.47 -4.27 12.30
N VAL A 132 12.72 -5.37 12.20
CA VAL A 132 13.13 -6.55 11.41
C VAL A 132 13.27 -6.22 9.92
N MET A 133 12.49 -5.26 9.40
CA MET A 133 12.63 -4.78 8.01
C MET A 133 13.88 -3.90 7.78
N GLY A 134 14.69 -3.63 8.80
CA GLY A 134 15.95 -2.89 8.69
C GLY A 134 15.85 -1.40 8.99
N VAL A 135 14.78 -0.96 9.69
CA VAL A 135 14.63 0.39 10.23
C VAL A 135 15.38 0.49 11.57
N PRO A 136 16.16 1.56 11.83
CA PRO A 136 16.78 1.80 13.14
C PRO A 136 15.75 1.79 14.28
N TRP A 137 16.13 1.29 15.45
CA TRP A 137 15.21 1.14 16.58
C TRP A 137 14.53 2.47 16.98
N ASP A 138 15.25 3.59 16.88
CA ASP A 138 14.75 4.92 17.24
C ASP A 138 13.65 5.42 16.27
N GLU A 139 13.71 5.01 15.01
CA GLU A 139 12.76 5.41 13.96
C GLU A 139 11.65 4.36 13.75
N SER A 140 11.88 3.12 14.18
CA SER A 140 10.97 1.97 13.99
C SER A 140 9.57 2.19 14.57
N TYR A 141 9.44 3.03 15.61
CA TYR A 141 8.16 3.39 16.17
C TYR A 141 7.28 4.15 15.17
N TYR A 142 7.84 5.15 14.48
CA TYR A 142 7.12 5.94 13.48
C TYR A 142 6.74 5.10 12.26
N VAL A 143 7.64 4.22 11.80
CA VAL A 143 7.32 3.27 10.72
C VAL A 143 6.24 2.28 11.16
N GLY A 144 6.28 1.80 12.40
CA GLY A 144 5.22 1.00 13.00
C GLY A 144 3.86 1.70 12.98
N LYS A 145 3.82 3.02 13.25
CA LYS A 145 2.58 3.81 13.14
C LYS A 145 2.01 3.76 11.74
N LEU A 146 2.86 3.96 10.73
CA LEU A 146 2.44 3.96 9.32
C LEU A 146 1.87 2.60 8.90
N ILE A 147 2.52 1.51 9.29
CA ILE A 147 2.05 0.13 9.04
C ILE A 147 0.68 -0.07 9.70
N GLY A 148 0.55 0.32 10.98
CA GLY A 148 -0.70 0.25 11.71
C GLY A 148 -1.84 1.02 11.05
N THR A 149 -1.59 2.30 10.74
CA THR A 149 -2.56 3.16 10.05
C THR A 149 -3.00 2.53 8.73
N LYS A 150 -2.07 2.00 7.92
CA LYS A 150 -2.40 1.29 6.68
C LYS A 150 -3.31 0.08 6.93
N THR A 151 -2.95 -0.76 7.89
CA THR A 151 -3.65 -2.03 8.17
C THR A 151 -5.06 -1.85 8.72
N ILE A 152 -5.37 -0.73 9.38
CA ILE A 152 -6.68 -0.49 10.02
C ILE A 152 -7.54 0.47 9.22
N VAL A 153 -6.90 1.50 8.66
CA VAL A 153 -7.57 2.57 7.94
C VAL A 153 -7.41 2.32 6.46
N ASN A 154 -6.28 2.76 5.91
CA ASN A 154 -5.88 2.56 4.52
C ASN A 154 -4.50 3.19 4.31
N GLU A 155 -3.89 2.86 3.17
CA GLU A 155 -2.60 3.37 2.74
C GLU A 155 -2.61 4.86 2.41
N PHE A 156 -3.74 5.45 1.99
CA PHE A 156 -3.81 6.90 1.73
C PHE A 156 -3.51 7.73 2.97
N VAL A 157 -4.18 7.43 4.09
CA VAL A 157 -3.94 8.12 5.37
C VAL A 157 -2.51 7.84 5.84
N ALA A 158 -2.00 6.62 5.64
CA ALA A 158 -0.63 6.29 5.98
C ALA A 158 0.38 7.12 5.15
N TYR A 159 0.17 7.30 3.84
CA TYR A 159 1.04 8.14 3.00
C TYR A 159 1.00 9.62 3.39
N GLN A 160 -0.17 10.15 3.75
CA GLN A 160 -0.26 11.51 4.29
C GLN A 160 0.60 11.66 5.56
N ARG A 161 0.49 10.71 6.51
CA ARG A 161 1.33 10.70 7.72
C ARG A 161 2.81 10.53 7.43
N LEU A 162 3.17 9.73 6.43
CA LEU A 162 4.56 9.60 5.98
C LEU A 162 5.11 10.96 5.52
N GLY A 163 4.34 11.72 4.73
CA GLY A 163 4.68 13.07 4.32
C GLY A 163 4.93 14.03 5.48
N GLU A 164 4.05 13.97 6.49
CA GLU A 164 4.21 14.74 7.74
C GLU A 164 5.51 14.36 8.46
N PHE A 165 5.84 13.06 8.56
CA PHE A 165 7.06 12.58 9.20
C PHE A 165 8.34 12.94 8.44
N ILE A 166 8.31 12.90 7.11
CA ILE A 166 9.42 13.36 6.26
C ILE A 166 9.64 14.86 6.46
N THR A 167 8.57 15.66 6.45
CA THR A 167 8.64 17.11 6.64
C THR A 167 9.16 17.48 8.04
N ALA A 168 8.73 16.75 9.06
CA ALA A 168 9.19 16.91 10.45
C ALA A 168 10.61 16.36 10.69
N LYS A 169 11.22 15.71 9.69
CA LYS A 169 12.57 15.09 9.77
C LYS A 169 12.71 14.06 10.90
N VAL A 170 11.63 13.36 11.23
CA VAL A 170 11.66 12.28 12.24
C VAL A 170 12.05 10.92 11.63
N LEU A 171 12.03 10.81 10.30
CA LEU A 171 12.50 9.64 9.56
C LEU A 171 13.72 10.01 8.72
N SER A 172 14.73 9.13 8.74
CA SER A 172 15.84 9.20 7.79
C SER A 172 15.36 8.87 6.38
N PRO A 173 16.12 9.23 5.32
CA PRO A 173 15.80 8.85 3.94
C PRO A 173 15.67 7.33 3.77
N ARG A 174 16.52 6.55 4.43
CA ARG A 174 16.45 5.09 4.45
C ARG A 174 15.13 4.59 5.04
N SER A 175 14.76 5.07 6.23
CA SER A 175 13.52 4.62 6.88
C SER A 175 12.27 5.09 6.14
N SER A 176 12.30 6.28 5.54
CA SER A 176 11.22 6.81 4.70
C SER A 176 11.00 5.94 3.46
N ALA A 177 12.09 5.47 2.84
CA ALA A 177 12.03 4.53 1.73
C ALA A 177 11.46 3.18 2.18
N ILE A 178 12.01 2.56 3.23
CA ILE A 178 11.50 1.28 3.77
C ILE A 178 10.01 1.39 4.13
N ALA A 179 9.60 2.50 4.75
CA ALA A 179 8.20 2.77 5.07
C ALA A 179 7.34 2.86 3.80
N THR A 180 7.81 3.54 2.76
CA THR A 180 7.14 3.63 1.44
C THR A 180 6.88 2.23 0.88
N TYR A 181 7.89 1.35 0.83
CA TYR A 181 7.68 -0.03 0.39
C TYR A 181 6.69 -0.80 1.27
N ALA A 182 6.77 -0.65 2.60
CA ALA A 182 5.94 -1.40 3.55
C ALA A 182 4.45 -1.03 3.45
N ILE A 183 4.15 0.23 3.18
CA ILE A 183 2.78 0.73 3.04
C ILE A 183 2.27 0.72 1.58
N CYS A 184 3.13 0.42 0.61
CA CYS A 184 2.75 0.29 -0.81
C CYS A 184 1.96 -1.00 -1.08
N GLY A 185 0.67 -0.99 -0.74
CA GLY A 185 -0.27 -2.04 -1.11
C GLY A 185 -1.65 -1.81 -0.50
N PHE A 186 -2.69 -2.31 -1.16
CA PHE A 186 -4.09 -2.15 -0.74
C PHE A 186 -4.54 -3.12 0.37
N ALA A 187 -3.63 -3.70 1.14
CA ALA A 187 -3.97 -4.55 2.29
C ALA A 187 -4.54 -3.72 3.47
N ASN A 188 -5.82 -3.34 3.36
CA ASN A 188 -6.61 -2.65 4.39
C ASN A 188 -8.07 -3.21 4.40
N PRO A 189 -8.88 -2.98 5.45
CA PRO A 189 -10.23 -3.56 5.57
C PRO A 189 -11.19 -3.08 4.49
N SER A 190 -11.10 -1.81 4.07
CA SER A 190 -11.94 -1.24 3.02
C SER A 190 -11.70 -1.95 1.67
N SER A 191 -10.44 -2.14 1.29
CA SER A 191 -10.04 -2.88 0.11
C SER A 191 -10.47 -4.34 0.15
N MET A 192 -10.50 -4.96 1.33
CA MET A 192 -11.01 -6.33 1.48
C MET A 192 -12.51 -6.40 1.16
N GLY A 193 -13.29 -5.43 1.65
CA GLY A 193 -14.71 -5.29 1.30
C GLY A 193 -14.93 -5.07 -0.19
N ILE A 194 -14.17 -4.15 -0.81
CA ILE A 194 -14.23 -3.88 -2.25
C ILE A 194 -13.88 -5.15 -3.05
N MET A 195 -12.78 -5.83 -2.71
CA MET A 195 -12.34 -7.01 -3.45
C MET A 195 -13.35 -8.17 -3.35
N ILE A 196 -13.93 -8.39 -2.17
CA ILE A 196 -15.03 -9.37 -2.02
C ILE A 196 -16.22 -8.96 -2.87
N GLY A 197 -16.65 -7.70 -2.80
CA GLY A 197 -17.80 -7.18 -3.54
C GLY A 197 -17.63 -7.32 -5.06
N THR A 198 -16.53 -6.80 -5.60
CA THR A 198 -16.23 -6.80 -7.04
C THR A 198 -16.05 -8.22 -7.57
N LEU A 199 -15.24 -9.06 -6.92
CA LEU A 199 -15.04 -10.44 -7.39
C LEU A 199 -16.34 -11.26 -7.30
N SER A 200 -17.15 -11.06 -6.26
CA SER A 200 -18.43 -11.75 -6.12
C SER A 200 -19.49 -11.26 -7.11
N ALA A 201 -19.41 -10.02 -7.58
CA ALA A 201 -20.27 -9.52 -8.64
C ALA A 201 -19.88 -10.11 -10.00
N MET A 202 -18.58 -10.31 -10.25
CA MET A 202 -18.08 -10.92 -11.48
C MET A 202 -18.35 -12.44 -11.55
N VAL A 203 -18.26 -13.15 -10.42
CA VAL A 203 -18.45 -14.60 -10.34
C VAL A 203 -19.31 -14.98 -9.13
N PRO A 204 -20.64 -14.75 -9.17
CA PRO A 204 -21.53 -14.91 -8.02
C PRO A 204 -21.51 -16.30 -7.38
N GLU A 205 -21.38 -17.36 -8.18
CA GLU A 205 -21.32 -18.75 -7.73
C GLU A 205 -20.05 -19.10 -6.95
N LYS A 206 -19.00 -18.25 -7.02
CA LYS A 206 -17.75 -18.41 -6.28
C LYS A 206 -17.67 -17.52 -5.03
N ARG A 207 -18.74 -16.79 -4.68
CA ARG A 207 -18.77 -15.88 -3.52
C ARG A 207 -18.23 -16.53 -2.24
N SER A 208 -18.68 -17.74 -1.91
CA SER A 208 -18.24 -18.46 -0.69
C SER A 208 -16.73 -18.72 -0.67
N VAL A 209 -16.16 -19.10 -1.83
CA VAL A 209 -14.72 -19.29 -1.97
C VAL A 209 -13.99 -17.97 -1.81
N ILE A 210 -14.44 -16.91 -2.49
CA ILE A 210 -13.85 -15.56 -2.41
C ILE A 210 -13.81 -15.06 -0.97
N THR A 211 -14.92 -15.17 -0.24
CA THR A 211 -15.00 -14.71 1.15
C THR A 211 -14.12 -15.53 2.10
N SER A 212 -14.05 -16.85 1.90
CA SER A 212 -13.26 -17.74 2.78
C SER A 212 -11.75 -17.49 2.70
N VAL A 213 -11.26 -17.02 1.55
CA VAL A 213 -9.82 -16.77 1.33
C VAL A 213 -9.42 -15.30 1.51
N ALA A 214 -10.39 -14.39 1.65
CA ALA A 214 -10.14 -12.94 1.64
C ALA A 214 -9.17 -12.49 2.75
N PHE A 215 -9.42 -12.90 3.99
CA PHE A 215 -8.57 -12.52 5.13
C PHE A 215 -7.15 -13.12 5.00
N ARG A 216 -7.04 -14.37 4.55
CA ARG A 216 -5.72 -14.98 4.28
C ARG A 216 -4.98 -14.21 3.20
N ALA A 217 -5.65 -13.86 2.10
CA ALA A 217 -5.06 -13.07 1.02
C ALA A 217 -4.65 -11.66 1.47
N PHE A 218 -5.41 -11.03 2.36
CA PHE A 218 -5.08 -9.75 2.99
C PHE A 218 -3.78 -9.83 3.80
N ILE A 219 -3.63 -10.86 4.63
CA ILE A 219 -2.40 -11.09 5.41
C ILE A 219 -1.22 -11.36 4.48
N THR A 220 -1.40 -12.23 3.47
CA THR A 220 -0.36 -12.50 2.48
C THR A 220 0.05 -11.24 1.72
N GLY A 221 -0.90 -10.38 1.34
CA GLY A 221 -0.62 -9.11 0.68
C GLY A 221 0.24 -8.19 1.55
N SER A 222 -0.06 -8.10 2.84
CA SER A 222 0.76 -7.34 3.80
C SER A 222 2.18 -7.88 3.91
N ILE A 223 2.32 -9.21 4.01
CA ILE A 223 3.64 -9.88 4.05
C ILE A 223 4.44 -9.54 2.79
N VAL A 224 3.83 -9.54 1.61
CA VAL A 224 4.51 -9.17 0.36
C VAL A 224 5.05 -7.75 0.43
N CYS A 225 4.28 -6.77 0.91
CA CYS A 225 4.78 -5.40 1.10
C CYS A 225 5.95 -5.33 2.10
N PHE A 226 5.91 -6.12 3.18
CA PHE A 226 7.01 -6.15 4.17
C PHE A 226 8.27 -6.80 3.60
N MET A 227 8.11 -7.81 2.75
CA MET A 227 9.21 -8.47 2.07
C MET A 227 9.86 -7.56 1.02
N THR A 228 9.05 -6.84 0.22
CA THR A 228 9.60 -5.84 -0.71
C THR A 228 10.30 -4.71 0.03
N ALA A 229 9.79 -4.28 1.19
CA ALA A 229 10.44 -3.31 2.07
C ALA A 229 11.77 -3.79 2.63
N SER A 230 11.83 -5.05 3.08
CA SER A 230 13.05 -5.65 3.60
C SER A 230 14.12 -5.78 2.51
N ILE A 231 13.72 -6.19 1.29
CA ILE A 231 14.62 -6.28 0.13
C ILE A 231 15.10 -4.87 -0.27
N GLY A 232 14.21 -3.88 -0.32
CA GLY A 232 14.58 -2.48 -0.57
C GLY A 232 15.57 -1.96 0.47
N GLY A 233 15.33 -2.23 1.76
CA GLY A 233 16.24 -1.89 2.85
C GLY A 233 17.60 -2.60 2.74
N LEU A 234 17.64 -3.83 2.26
CA LEU A 234 18.88 -4.61 2.11
C LEU A 234 19.74 -4.15 0.92
N LEU A 235 19.11 -3.91 -0.23
CA LEU A 235 19.81 -3.68 -1.49
C LEU A 235 20.26 -2.23 -1.71
N MET A 236 19.67 -1.28 -0.98
CA MET A 236 19.95 0.14 -1.15
C MET A 236 20.93 0.62 -0.08
N ASP A 237 22.00 1.29 -0.50
CA ASP A 237 22.95 1.92 0.39
C ASP A 237 22.54 3.37 0.72
N ALA A 238 23.25 4.01 1.67
CA ALA A 238 22.94 5.38 2.07
C ALA A 238 23.06 6.39 0.90
N LYS A 239 23.95 6.15 -0.07
CA LYS A 239 24.11 7.04 -1.24
C LYS A 239 22.89 6.95 -2.14
N ILE A 240 22.41 5.74 -2.37
CA ILE A 240 21.23 5.43 -3.15
C ILE A 240 19.99 6.05 -2.49
N PHE A 241 19.79 5.91 -1.18
CA PHE A 241 18.65 6.56 -0.50
C PHE A 241 18.68 8.08 -0.56
N ASN A 242 19.87 8.70 -0.49
CA ASN A 242 20.00 10.16 -0.48
C ASN A 242 19.93 10.79 -1.89
N ASN A 243 20.27 10.02 -2.93
CA ASN A 243 20.41 10.53 -4.30
C ASN A 243 19.48 9.83 -5.31
N PHE A 244 18.56 8.97 -4.86
CA PHE A 244 17.62 8.27 -5.73
C PHE A 244 16.85 9.30 -6.57
N GLY A 245 16.81 9.09 -7.90
CA GLY A 245 16.18 10.02 -8.86
C GLY A 245 16.99 11.28 -9.19
N LYS A 246 17.88 11.76 -8.31
CA LYS A 246 18.69 12.97 -8.56
C LYS A 246 19.89 12.71 -9.47
N SER A 247 20.58 11.56 -9.36
CA SER A 247 21.76 11.31 -10.20
C SER A 247 21.39 11.06 -11.67
N ILE A 248 20.29 10.36 -11.93
CA ILE A 248 19.85 10.01 -13.30
C ILE A 248 19.41 11.26 -14.06
N VAL A 249 18.71 12.20 -13.41
CA VAL A 249 18.32 13.47 -14.04
C VAL A 249 19.54 14.35 -14.29
N GLN A 250 20.49 14.41 -13.36
CA GLN A 250 21.74 15.16 -13.54
C GLN A 250 22.62 14.57 -14.66
N GLU A 251 22.74 13.24 -14.75
CA GLU A 251 23.46 12.55 -15.82
C GLU A 251 22.75 12.67 -17.18
N ALA A 252 21.42 12.56 -17.21
CA ALA A 252 20.63 12.76 -18.42
C ALA A 252 20.77 14.20 -18.95
N LEU A 253 20.70 15.21 -18.07
CA LEU A 253 20.90 16.62 -18.41
C LEU A 253 22.34 16.92 -18.86
N ASN A 254 23.34 16.27 -18.26
CA ASN A 254 24.73 16.41 -18.68
C ASN A 254 25.01 15.72 -20.01
N SER A 255 24.31 14.62 -20.33
CA SER A 255 24.44 13.89 -21.60
C SER A 255 23.72 14.55 -22.79
N THR A 256 22.82 15.51 -22.52
CA THR A 256 22.15 16.33 -23.56
C THR A 256 22.87 17.66 -23.83
N MET A 257 23.94 17.98 -23.08
CA MET A 257 24.78 19.17 -23.24
C MET A 257 26.13 18.88 -23.92
N VAL A 258 26.28 17.74 -24.62
CA VAL A 258 27.44 17.41 -25.46
C VAL A 258 27.01 17.18 -26.91
#